data_AF-E2BCY0-F1
#
_entry.id   AF-E2BCY0-F1
#
_cell.length_a   1.000
_cell.length_b   1.000
_cell.length_c   1.000
_cell.angle_alpha   90.00
_cell.angle_beta   90.00
_cell.angle_gamma   90.00
#
_symmetry.space_group_name_H-M   'P 1'
#
loop_
_entity.id
_entity.type
_entity.pdbx_description
1 polymer ?
#
loop_
_entity_poly.entity_id
_entity_poly.type
_entity_poly.pdbx_seq_one_letter_code
_entity_poly.pdbx_strand_id
1 'polypeptide(L)'
;CIAKLETLYGEWRTLQKHAGRATESHKQKETEFVSKFNDLFDIAHASALDMITIEEDKQFLISQRQKGRPGYMGGIDFKYTRKEKRREEREAKAVARKQSNNNQLA
;
A
#
# COMPACT_ATOMS: atom_id res chain seq x y z
N CYS A 1 -7.13 -3.32 14.57
CA CYS A 1 -6.39 -3.89 13.43
C CYS A 1 -5.84 -5.28 13.76
N ILE A 2 -5.10 -5.43 14.86
CA ILE A 2 -4.46 -6.69 15.29
C ILE A 2 -5.41 -7.90 15.31
N ALA A 3 -6.57 -7.81 15.96
CA ALA A 3 -7.54 -8.91 16.01
C ALA A 3 -8.02 -9.39 14.62
N LYS A 4 -8.15 -8.48 13.64
CA LYS A 4 -8.52 -8.85 12.26
C LYS A 4 -7.39 -9.62 11.57
N LEU A 5 -6.15 -9.21 11.83
CA LEU A 5 -4.93 -9.85 11.34
C LEU A 5 -4.76 -11.26 11.93
N GLU A 6 -4.99 -11.43 13.23
CA GLU A 6 -4.94 -12.72 13.91
C GLU A 6 -5.98 -13.70 13.35
N THR A 7 -7.21 -13.24 13.14
CA THR A 7 -8.27 -14.04 12.50
C THR A 7 -7.87 -14.45 11.08
N LEU A 8 -7.39 -13.50 10.28
CA LEU A 8 -6.97 -13.77 8.90
C LEU A 8 -5.80 -14.77 8.86
N TYR A 9 -4.86 -14.66 9.79
CA TYR A 9 -3.76 -15.61 9.92
C TYR A 9 -4.26 -17.03 10.27
N GLY A 10 -5.25 -17.15 11.16
CA GLY A 10 -5.89 -18.44 11.48
C GLY A 10 -6.57 -19.08 10.27
N GLU A 11 -7.30 -18.28 9.48
CA GLU A 11 -7.92 -18.73 8.22
C GLU A 11 -6.84 -19.23 7.25
N TRP A 12 -5.76 -18.48 7.07
CA TRP A 12 -4.62 -18.86 6.23
C TRP A 12 -3.97 -20.17 6.67
N ARG A 13 -3.70 -20.36 7.96
CA ARG A 13 -3.10 -21.60 8.48
C ARG A 13 -3.98 -22.82 8.22
N THR A 14 -5.29 -22.65 8.30
CA THR A 14 -6.26 -23.71 7.99
C THR A 14 -6.25 -24.06 6.51
N LEU A 15 -6.19 -23.06 5.62
CA LEU A 15 -6.04 -23.27 4.18
C LEU A 15 -4.72 -23.96 3.84
N GLN A 16 -3.61 -23.48 4.41
CA GLN A 16 -2.28 -24.03 4.19
C GLN A 16 -2.20 -25.51 4.58
N LYS A 17 -2.81 -25.92 5.70
CA LYS A 17 -2.87 -27.33 6.13
C LYS A 17 -3.52 -28.24 5.08
N HIS A 18 -4.39 -27.70 4.23
CA HIS A 18 -5.16 -28.44 3.25
C HIS A 18 -4.84 -28.05 1.80
N ALA A 19 -3.71 -27.38 1.55
CA ALA A 19 -3.35 -26.85 0.23
C ALA A 19 -3.30 -27.88 -0.91
N GLY A 20 -3.15 -29.18 -0.60
CA GLY A 20 -3.21 -30.25 -1.61
C GLY A 20 -4.64 -30.64 -2.04
N ARG A 21 -5.68 -30.06 -1.44
CA ARG A 21 -7.08 -30.45 -1.67
C ARG A 21 -7.69 -29.66 -2.82
N ALA A 22 -7.96 -30.31 -3.94
CA ALA A 22 -8.52 -29.66 -5.14
C ALA A 22 -10.06 -29.59 -5.19
N THR A 23 -10.76 -29.80 -4.07
CA THR A 23 -12.23 -29.75 -4.02
C THR A 23 -12.77 -28.34 -4.29
N GLU A 24 -13.92 -28.23 -4.96
CA GLU A 24 -14.52 -26.94 -5.32
C GLU A 24 -14.75 -26.02 -4.10
N SER A 25 -15.25 -26.57 -2.99
CA SER A 25 -15.42 -25.83 -1.74
C SER A 25 -14.10 -25.28 -1.17
N HIS A 26 -12.97 -25.96 -1.42
CA HIS A 26 -11.66 -25.47 -0.97
C HIS A 26 -11.21 -24.28 -1.83
N LYS A 27 -11.34 -24.38 -3.15
CA LYS A 27 -11.05 -23.28 -4.09
C LYS A 27 -11.87 -22.03 -3.80
N GLN A 28 -13.15 -22.20 -3.46
CA GLN A 28 -14.00 -21.07 -3.04
C GLN A 28 -13.45 -20.39 -1.78
N LYS A 29 -13.05 -21.17 -0.76
CA LYS A 29 -12.44 -20.62 0.46
C LYS A 29 -11.11 -19.93 0.22
N GLU A 30 -10.28 -20.44 -0.69
CA GLU A 30 -9.04 -19.76 -1.10
C GLU A 30 -9.35 -18.42 -1.78
N THR A 31 -10.35 -18.40 -2.67
CA THR A 31 -10.76 -17.18 -3.37
C THR A 31 -11.33 -16.13 -2.41
N GLU A 32 -12.16 -16.55 -1.46
CA GLU A 32 -12.68 -15.68 -0.40
C GLU A 32 -11.57 -15.14 0.50
N PHE A 33 -10.61 -15.99 0.88
CA PHE A 33 -9.46 -15.58 1.67
C PHE A 33 -8.63 -14.51 0.96
N VAL A 34 -8.34 -14.68 -0.33
CA VAL A 34 -7.60 -13.69 -1.13
C VAL A 34 -8.37 -12.37 -1.19
N SER A 35 -9.69 -12.40 -1.35
CA SER A 35 -10.51 -11.17 -1.30
C SER A 35 -10.38 -10.47 0.05
N LYS A 36 -10.59 -11.19 1.17
CA LYS A 36 -10.46 -10.63 2.52
C LYS A 36 -9.07 -10.10 2.82
N PHE A 37 -8.04 -10.79 2.32
CA PHE A 37 -6.65 -10.38 2.46
C PHE A 37 -6.41 -9.04 1.76
N ASN A 38 -6.84 -8.91 0.50
CA ASN A 38 -6.72 -7.67 -0.25
C ASN A 38 -7.49 -6.52 0.40
N ASP A 39 -8.68 -6.79 0.94
CA ASP A 39 -9.50 -5.78 1.64
C ASP A 39 -8.84 -5.33 2.97
N LEU A 40 -8.24 -6.24 3.73
CA LEU A 40 -7.59 -5.91 5.01
C LEU A 40 -6.31 -5.08 4.79
N PHE A 41 -5.57 -5.40 3.73
CA PHE A 41 -4.37 -4.69 3.32
C PHE A 41 -4.64 -3.61 2.27
N ASP A 42 -5.85 -3.04 2.21
CA ASP A 42 -6.05 -1.79 1.50
C ASP A 42 -5.21 -0.69 2.18
N ILE A 43 -4.08 -0.36 1.55
CA ILE A 43 -2.94 0.36 2.14
C ILE A 43 -3.26 1.84 2.46
N ALA A 44 -4.38 2.35 1.96
CA ALA A 44 -4.69 3.75 2.09
C ALA A 44 -5.26 4.11 3.47
N HIS A 45 -4.81 5.26 3.99
CA HIS A 45 -5.39 5.89 5.16
C HIS A 45 -6.92 6.03 5.03
N ALA A 46 -7.67 5.93 6.12
CA ALA A 46 -9.13 6.04 6.09
C ALA A 46 -9.60 7.36 5.43
N SER A 47 -8.87 8.44 5.69
CA SER A 47 -9.09 9.77 5.10
C SER A 47 -8.19 10.06 3.90
N ALA A 48 -7.60 9.05 3.24
CA ALA A 48 -6.67 9.27 2.13
C ALA A 48 -7.31 10.07 0.99
N LEU A 49 -8.59 9.84 0.68
CA LEU A 49 -9.31 10.60 -0.35
C LEU A 49 -9.48 12.09 0.01
N ASP A 50 -9.55 12.41 1.30
CA ASP A 50 -9.67 13.79 1.78
C ASP A 50 -8.31 14.49 1.82
N MET A 51 -7.24 13.74 2.06
CA MET A 51 -5.87 14.25 2.11
C MET A 51 -5.27 14.50 0.73
N ILE A 52 -5.67 13.71 -0.28
CA ILE A 52 -5.19 13.88 -1.65
C ILE A 52 -5.80 15.15 -2.23
N THR A 53 -4.97 16.03 -2.75
CA THR A 53 -5.39 17.29 -3.38
C THR A 53 -5.54 17.18 -4.90
N ILE A 54 -4.77 16.29 -5.52
CA ILE A 54 -4.75 16.09 -6.98
C ILE A 54 -5.84 15.11 -7.36
N GLU A 55 -6.70 15.49 -8.30
CA GLU A 55 -7.87 14.68 -8.67
C GLU A 55 -7.45 13.36 -9.35
N GLU A 56 -6.41 13.37 -10.17
CA GLU A 56 -5.85 12.19 -10.81
C GLU A 56 -5.40 11.15 -9.79
N ASP A 57 -4.79 11.58 -8.68
CA ASP A 57 -4.35 10.70 -7.59
C ASP A 57 -5.54 10.12 -6.81
N LYS A 58 -6.65 10.86 -6.68
CA LYS A 58 -7.91 10.33 -6.11
C LYS A 58 -8.50 9.26 -7.01
N GLN A 59 -8.59 9.53 -8.31
CA GLN A 59 -9.08 8.57 -9.29
C GLN A 59 -8.19 7.32 -9.35
N PHE A 60 -6.88 7.48 -9.23
CA PHE A 60 -5.94 6.37 -9.09
C PHE A 60 -6.20 5.56 -7.82
N LEU A 61 -6.40 6.21 -6.68
CA LEU A 61 -6.72 5.53 -5.42
C LEU A 61 -8.06 4.78 -5.49
N ILE A 62 -9.09 5.39 -6.09
CA ILE A 62 -10.38 4.73 -6.33
C ILE A 62 -10.19 3.50 -7.22
N SER A 63 -9.42 3.63 -8.29
CA SER A 63 -9.09 2.53 -9.20
C SER A 63 -8.25 1.43 -8.52
N GLN A 64 -7.43 1.78 -7.53
CA GLN A 64 -6.73 0.82 -6.70
C GLN A 64 -7.66 0.00 -5.80
N ARG A 65 -8.71 0.63 -5.28
CA ARG A 65 -9.71 0.00 -4.39
C ARG A 65 -10.74 -0.85 -5.13
N GLN A 66 -10.86 -0.69 -6.44
CA GLN A 66 -11.74 -1.54 -7.26
C GLN A 66 -11.26 -2.99 -7.26
N LYS A 67 -12.21 -3.93 -7.23
CA LYS A 67 -11.90 -5.37 -7.32
C LYS A 67 -11.09 -5.66 -8.59
N GLY A 68 -10.00 -6.41 -8.44
CA GLY A 68 -9.05 -6.68 -9.52
C GLY A 68 -7.90 -5.67 -9.61
N ARG A 69 -7.91 -4.60 -8.80
CA ARG A 69 -6.83 -3.61 -8.65
C ARG A 69 -6.34 -3.03 -9.99
N PRO A 70 -7.23 -2.47 -10.84
CA PRO A 70 -6.85 -1.87 -12.12
C PRO A 70 -5.89 -0.68 -11.97
N GLY A 71 -5.94 0.03 -10.83
CA GLY A 71 -4.94 1.02 -10.46
C GLY A 71 -3.62 0.35 -10.03
N TYR A 72 -2.64 0.25 -10.92
CA TYR A 72 -1.26 -0.10 -10.53
C TYR A 72 -0.31 0.93 -11.12
N MET A 73 0.76 1.26 -10.39
CA MET A 73 1.78 2.16 -10.94
C MET A 73 2.53 1.43 -12.05
N GLY A 74 2.48 1.99 -13.25
CA GLY A 74 3.22 1.46 -14.40
C GLY A 74 4.71 1.79 -14.32
N GLY A 75 5.50 1.25 -15.25
CA GLY A 75 6.95 1.46 -15.28
C GLY A 75 7.39 2.92 -15.46
N ILE A 76 6.53 3.79 -15.99
CA ILE A 76 6.81 5.22 -16.17
C ILE A 76 6.68 5.97 -14.84
N ASP A 77 5.62 5.70 -14.08
CA ASP A 77 5.39 6.34 -12.77
C ASP A 77 6.50 5.98 -11.79
N PHE A 78 6.97 4.73 -11.79
CA PHE A 78 8.13 4.33 -10.98
C PHE A 78 9.41 5.14 -11.28
N LYS A 79 9.63 5.54 -12.54
CA LYS A 79 10.76 6.42 -12.90
C LYS A 79 10.57 7.82 -12.33
N TYR A 80 9.35 8.34 -12.37
CA TYR A 80 9.00 9.63 -11.78
C TYR A 80 9.12 9.61 -10.25
N THR A 81 8.57 8.60 -9.55
CA THR A 81 8.72 8.45 -8.10
C THR A 81 10.18 8.41 -7.67
N ARG A 82 11.03 7.70 -8.41
CA ARG A 82 12.49 7.69 -8.16
C ARG A 82 13.17 9.04 -8.40
N LYS A 83 12.62 9.89 -9.27
CA LYS A 83 13.12 11.24 -9.53
C LYS A 83 12.68 12.19 -8.43
N GLU A 84 11.41 12.12 -8.01
CA GLU A 84 10.85 12.90 -6.90
C GLU A 84 11.59 12.62 -5.60
N LYS A 85 11.77 11.35 -5.23
CA LYS A 85 12.50 10.96 -4.01
C LYS A 85 13.93 11.49 -3.98
N ARG A 86 14.62 11.50 -5.12
CA ARG A 86 15.96 12.10 -5.24
C ARG A 86 15.94 13.61 -5.07
N ARG A 87 14.86 14.29 -5.45
CA ARG A 87 14.70 15.73 -5.21
C ARG A 87 14.49 16.00 -3.73
N GLU A 88 13.58 15.29 -3.08
CA GLU A 88 13.31 15.40 -1.64
C GLU A 88 14.57 15.17 -0.80
N GLU A 89 15.38 14.15 -1.12
CA GLU A 89 16.65 13.90 -0.44
C GLU A 89 17.66 15.06 -0.59
N ARG A 90 17.67 15.74 -1.74
CA ARG A 90 18.53 16.92 -1.96
C ARG A 90 18.05 18.12 -1.16
N GLU A 91 16.74 18.34 -1.13
CA GLU A 91 16.10 19.41 -0.35
C GLU A 91 16.35 19.20 1.15
N ALA A 92 16.13 17.99 1.66
CA ALA A 92 16.41 17.63 3.06
C ALA A 92 17.89 17.88 3.43
N LYS A 93 18.83 17.49 2.56
CA LYS A 93 20.26 17.76 2.77
C LYS A 93 20.59 19.25 2.75
N ALA A 94 19.97 20.03 1.86
CA ALA A 94 20.18 21.47 1.79
C ALA A 94 19.64 22.19 3.04
N VAL A 95 18.48 21.76 3.54
CA VAL A 95 17.89 22.27 4.80
C VAL A 95 18.79 21.92 5.99
N ALA A 96 19.25 20.67 6.09
CA ALA A 96 20.17 20.26 7.15
C ALA A 96 21.48 21.07 7.16
N ARG A 97 22.05 21.35 5.98
CA ARG A 97 23.23 22.22 5.86
C ARG A 97 22.97 23.66 6.33
N LYS A 98 21.81 24.23 6.01
CA LYS A 98 21.44 25.58 6.46
C LYS A 98 21.24 25.63 7.97
N GLN A 99 20.60 24.62 8.55
CA GLN A 99 20.40 24.50 9.99
C GLN A 99 21.71 24.34 10.75
N SER A 100 22.65 23.52 10.26
CA SER A 100 23.96 23.38 10.90
C SER A 100 24.77 24.67 10.85
N ASN A 101 24.68 25.43 9.75
CA ASN A 101 25.34 26.73 9.62
C ASN A 101 24.76 27.78 10.57
N ASN A 102 23.43 27.83 10.72
CA ASN A 102 22.79 28.78 11.64
C ASN A 102 23.10 28.45 13.12
N ASN A 103 23.19 27.17 13.49
CA ASN A 103 23.60 26.77 14.84
C ASN A 103 25.09 27.01 15.15
N GLN A 104 25.94 27.21 14.14
CA GLN A 104 27.34 27.58 14.34
C GLN A 104 27.55 29.10 14.43
N LEU A 105 26.56 29.89 14.04
CA LEU A 105 26.58 31.36 14.04
C LEU A 105 25.81 31.99 15.22
N ALA A 106 25.17 31.17 16.05
CA ALA A 106 24.49 31.55 17.30
C ALA A 106 25.34 31.14 18.51
#